data_AF-A0AAW6UPR8-F1
#
_entry.id   AF-A0AAW6UPR8-F1
#
_cell.length_a   1.000
_cell.length_b   1.000
_cell.length_c   1.000
_cell.angle_alpha   90.00
_cell.angle_beta   90.00
_cell.angle_gamma   90.00
#
_symmetry.space_group_name_H-M   'P 1'
#
loop_
_entity.id
_entity.type
_entity.pdbx_description
1 polymer ?
#
loop_
_entity_poly.entity_id
_entity_poly.type
_entity_poly.pdbx_seq_one_letter_code
_entity_poly.pdbx_strand_id
1 'polypeptide(L)'
;MKLNNKTLVVFASTLVLTGCNNLFSNHVKCDDESATSLVTQVLKDDLAQSLEGELKALIKNGSIKDLDPAKLKLSAKNIQFSLLDSRTDFIDPNSPKTTCSIDLTATIPSDLVKKSDEARAKVDVMSVEEHANNLGVNYENNKIHLTLEYVLQPTDKGDKVLALLKNTSNVQTLISETLTYAFLKPQIEKNQIKNLEASKAAVLRNNANTATYDANNDAIVAADAATEAAVVAAEGYDEEYE
;
A
#
# COMPACT_ATOMS: atom_id res chain seq x y z
N MET A 1 78.97 44.88 24.18
CA MET A 1 78.65 44.19 25.44
C MET A 1 77.16 43.80 25.36
N LYS A 2 76.82 42.70 24.69
CA LYS A 2 76.51 41.35 25.21
C LYS A 2 75.35 41.29 26.22
N LEU A 3 74.25 40.66 25.76
CA LEU A 3 73.26 39.81 26.46
C LEU A 3 72.32 40.50 27.45
N ASN A 4 71.08 40.10 27.69
CA ASN A 4 70.08 39.18 27.15
C ASN A 4 68.96 39.28 28.20
N ASN A 5 67.67 39.46 27.88
CA ASN A 5 66.65 39.16 28.88
C ASN A 5 65.44 38.49 28.27
N LYS A 6 65.19 37.31 28.83
CA LYS A 6 64.42 36.21 28.28
C LYS A 6 62.93 36.44 28.53
N THR A 7 62.17 36.21 27.47
CA THR A 7 60.76 35.80 27.46
C THR A 7 60.49 34.73 28.52
N LEU A 8 59.45 34.92 29.32
CA LEU A 8 58.89 33.90 30.19
C LEU A 8 57.36 33.99 30.09
N VAL A 9 56.84 33.46 28.98
CA VAL A 9 55.42 33.18 28.79
C VAL A 9 55.17 31.82 29.41
N VAL A 10 54.46 31.80 30.54
CA VAL A 10 54.01 30.57 31.19
C VAL A 10 52.89 29.96 30.34
N PHE A 11 53.24 28.97 29.53
CA PHE A 11 52.27 28.08 28.88
C PHE A 11 51.70 27.16 29.97
N ALA A 12 50.47 27.46 30.41
CA ALA A 12 49.66 26.51 31.15
C ALA A 12 49.24 25.40 30.20
N SER A 13 49.92 24.26 30.25
CA SER A 13 49.52 23.03 29.58
C SER A 13 48.20 22.55 30.17
N THR A 14 47.08 22.90 29.55
CA THR A 14 45.85 22.13 29.68
C THR A 14 46.11 20.77 29.06
N LEU A 15 46.28 19.76 29.92
CA LEU A 15 46.10 18.37 29.56
C LEU A 15 44.64 18.22 29.11
N VAL A 16 44.40 18.46 27.83
CA VAL A 16 43.19 18.01 27.17
C VAL A 16 43.27 16.49 27.25
N LEU A 17 42.51 15.91 28.17
CA LEU A 17 42.11 14.51 28.09
C LEU A 17 41.34 14.36 26.77
N THR A 18 42.06 14.19 25.67
CA THR A 18 41.50 13.60 24.46
C THR A 18 41.20 12.16 24.82
N GLY A 19 39.99 11.96 25.37
CA GLY A 19 39.43 10.66 25.64
C GLY A 19 39.43 9.80 24.37
N CYS A 20 39.73 8.51 24.56
CA CYS A 20 39.23 7.33 23.86
C CYS A 20 38.61 7.43 22.44
N ASN A 21 39.08 8.30 21.53
CA ASN A 21 38.53 8.38 20.18
C ASN A 21 38.97 7.25 19.24
N ASN A 22 39.88 6.36 19.67
CA ASN A 22 40.43 5.32 18.80
C ASN A 22 39.82 3.92 18.98
N LEU A 23 38.90 3.72 19.93
CA LEU A 23 38.22 2.42 20.12
C LEU A 23 37.00 2.22 19.20
N PHE A 24 36.47 3.31 18.61
CA PHE A 24 35.29 3.28 17.72
C PHE A 24 35.59 3.75 16.29
N SER A 25 36.86 3.83 15.87
CA SER A 25 37.24 4.47 14.60
C SER A 25 36.66 3.83 13.34
N ASN A 26 36.19 2.58 13.43
CA ASN A 26 35.57 1.83 12.33
C ASN A 26 34.05 1.64 12.47
N HIS A 27 33.42 2.21 13.50
CA HIS A 27 31.99 2.04 13.77
C HIS A 27 31.23 3.36 13.58
N VAL A 28 30.07 3.26 12.93
CA VAL A 28 29.16 4.39 12.75
C VAL A 28 28.28 4.51 13.98
N LYS A 29 28.10 5.74 14.46
CA LYS A 29 27.18 6.03 15.56
C LYS A 29 25.74 5.95 15.08
N CYS A 30 24.86 5.39 15.90
CA CYS A 30 23.45 5.20 15.57
C CYS A 30 22.67 6.52 15.51
N ASP A 31 23.10 7.55 16.24
CA ASP A 31 22.47 8.87 16.29
C ASP A 31 23.07 9.87 15.30
N ASP A 32 23.98 9.43 14.44
CA ASP A 32 24.54 10.27 13.39
C ASP A 32 23.47 10.69 12.37
N GLU A 33 23.45 11.97 11.98
CA GLU A 33 22.47 12.52 11.04
C GLU A 33 22.54 11.82 9.68
N SER A 34 23.74 11.45 9.22
CA SER A 34 23.89 10.73 7.95
C SER A 34 23.37 9.29 8.05
N ALA A 35 23.52 8.65 9.22
CA ALA A 35 22.99 7.31 9.47
C ALA A 35 21.45 7.30 9.53
N THR A 36 20.85 8.25 10.24
CA THR A 36 19.37 8.37 10.32
C THR A 36 18.74 8.78 8.99
N SER A 37 19.42 9.64 8.21
CA SER A 37 19.04 9.94 6.83
C SER A 37 19.11 8.69 5.93
N LEU A 38 20.16 7.88 6.07
CA LEU A 38 20.30 6.62 5.33
C LEU A 38 19.17 5.63 5.69
N VAL A 39 18.85 5.46 6.97
CA VAL A 39 17.73 4.62 7.42
C VAL A 39 16.41 5.10 6.81
N THR A 40 16.16 6.40 6.81
CA THR A 40 14.98 7.00 6.18
C THR A 40 14.93 6.72 4.68
N GLN A 41 16.07 6.77 4.00
CA GLN A 41 16.16 6.45 2.59
C GLN A 41 15.85 4.97 2.34
N VAL A 42 16.43 4.05 3.11
CA VAL A 42 16.15 2.61 2.97
C VAL A 42 14.67 2.31 3.21
N LEU A 43 14.03 2.92 4.21
CA LEU A 43 12.58 2.78 4.43
C LEU A 43 11.76 3.20 3.20
N LYS A 44 12.13 4.30 2.54
CA LYS A 44 11.45 4.80 1.34
C LYS A 44 11.69 3.89 0.13
N ASP A 45 12.93 3.44 -0.04
CA ASP A 45 13.34 2.60 -1.16
C ASP A 45 12.68 1.22 -1.07
N ASP A 46 12.67 0.60 0.12
CA ASP A 46 11.99 -0.67 0.37
C ASP A 46 10.48 -0.56 0.11
N LEU A 47 9.83 0.52 0.58
CA LEU A 47 8.41 0.74 0.32
C LEU A 47 8.13 0.89 -1.18
N ALA A 48 8.96 1.67 -1.88
CA ALA A 48 8.82 1.85 -3.34
C ALA A 48 9.02 0.52 -4.09
N GLN A 49 9.95 -0.32 -3.63
CA GLN A 49 10.19 -1.64 -4.21
C GLN A 49 9.03 -2.61 -3.94
N SER A 50 8.47 -2.61 -2.73
CA SER A 50 7.29 -3.41 -2.37
C SER A 50 6.11 -3.08 -3.28
N LEU A 51 5.81 -1.78 -3.43
CA LEU A 51 4.74 -1.30 -4.30
C LEU A 51 4.96 -1.64 -5.79
N GLU A 52 6.21 -1.55 -6.26
CA GLU A 52 6.54 -1.98 -7.62
C GLU A 52 6.33 -3.47 -7.82
N GLY A 53 6.65 -4.29 -6.81
CA GLY A 53 6.40 -5.72 -6.79
C GLY A 53 4.91 -6.06 -6.85
N GLU A 54 4.11 -5.46 -5.97
CA GLU A 54 2.65 -5.63 -5.95
C GLU A 54 2.02 -5.24 -7.29
N LEU A 55 2.45 -4.10 -7.84
CA LEU A 55 1.97 -3.63 -9.12
C LEU A 55 2.26 -4.62 -10.26
N LYS A 56 3.50 -5.10 -10.35
CA LYS A 56 3.88 -6.11 -11.36
C LYS A 56 3.04 -7.37 -11.21
N ALA A 57 2.75 -7.80 -9.98
CA ALA A 57 1.91 -8.96 -9.71
C ALA A 57 0.46 -8.74 -10.19
N LEU A 58 -0.13 -7.58 -9.89
CA LEU A 58 -1.50 -7.23 -10.29
C LEU A 58 -1.65 -7.11 -11.81
N ILE A 59 -0.65 -6.57 -12.50
CA ILE A 59 -0.61 -6.51 -13.97
C ILE A 59 -0.51 -7.93 -14.55
N LYS A 60 0.43 -8.74 -14.03
CA LYS A 60 0.65 -10.11 -14.49
C LYS A 60 -0.60 -10.98 -14.32
N ASN A 61 -1.34 -10.79 -13.23
CA ASN A 61 -2.56 -11.55 -12.94
C ASN A 61 -3.79 -11.05 -13.71
N GLY A 62 -3.64 -10.02 -14.55
CA GLY A 62 -4.74 -9.45 -15.32
C GLY A 62 -5.79 -8.72 -14.47
N SER A 63 -5.53 -8.54 -13.16
CA SER A 63 -6.40 -7.81 -12.23
C SER A 63 -6.51 -6.34 -12.62
N ILE A 64 -5.53 -5.83 -13.38
CA ILE A 64 -5.46 -4.44 -13.83
C ILE A 64 -4.91 -4.35 -15.25
N LYS A 65 -5.55 -3.57 -16.12
CA LYS A 65 -5.06 -3.29 -17.49
C LYS A 65 -4.31 -1.96 -17.62
N ASP A 66 -4.73 -0.93 -16.89
CA ASP A 66 -4.22 0.44 -17.03
C ASP A 66 -3.88 1.04 -15.65
N LEU A 67 -2.80 0.59 -15.03
CA LEU A 67 -2.29 1.24 -13.83
C LEU A 67 -0.99 1.98 -14.14
N ASP A 68 -0.96 3.27 -13.81
CA ASP A 68 0.23 4.10 -13.94
C ASP A 68 1.17 3.85 -12.73
N PRO A 69 2.33 3.18 -12.92
CA PRO A 69 3.28 2.92 -11.85
C PRO A 69 3.80 4.19 -11.19
N ALA A 70 3.84 5.31 -11.93
CA ALA A 70 4.33 6.58 -11.42
C ALA A 70 3.41 7.13 -10.32
N LYS A 71 2.09 6.96 -10.46
CA LYS A 71 1.11 7.43 -9.46
C LYS A 71 1.20 6.67 -8.15
N LEU A 72 1.39 5.35 -8.20
CA LEU A 72 1.60 4.55 -6.99
C LEU A 72 2.90 4.94 -6.27
N LYS A 73 3.99 5.14 -7.02
CA LYS A 73 5.26 5.65 -6.49
C LYS A 73 5.12 7.06 -5.89
N LEU A 74 4.28 7.92 -6.46
CA LEU A 74 3.98 9.25 -5.91
C LEU A 74 3.22 9.15 -4.58
N SER A 75 2.25 8.24 -4.48
CA SER A 75 1.53 8.01 -3.21
C SER A 75 2.46 7.56 -2.08
N ALA A 76 3.48 6.75 -2.40
CA ALA A 76 4.50 6.32 -1.44
C ALA A 76 5.30 7.50 -0.84
N LYS A 77 5.54 8.56 -1.63
CA LYS A 77 6.27 9.75 -1.17
C LYS A 77 5.51 10.56 -0.12
N ASN A 78 4.20 10.36 0.00
CA ASN A 78 3.37 11.05 0.99
C ASN A 78 3.41 10.38 2.37
N ILE A 79 4.06 9.21 2.48
CA ILE A 79 4.32 8.57 3.77
C ILE A 79 5.44 9.32 4.48
N GLN A 80 5.16 9.78 5.70
CA GLN A 80 6.11 10.51 6.50
C GLN A 80 6.73 9.57 7.54
N PHE A 81 8.04 9.42 7.51
CA PHE A 81 8.80 8.68 8.51
C PHE A 81 9.45 9.67 9.47
N SER A 82 9.16 9.53 10.76
CA SER A 82 9.80 10.25 11.85
C SER A 82 10.63 9.27 12.65
N LEU A 83 11.89 9.62 12.90
CA LEU A 83 12.86 8.81 13.62
C LEU A 83 13.29 9.58 14.87
N LEU A 84 13.10 8.99 16.06
CA LEU A 84 13.43 9.60 17.34
C LEU A 84 14.19 8.61 18.23
N ASP A 85 14.95 9.15 19.19
CA ASP A 85 15.55 8.37 20.28
C ASP A 85 16.41 7.18 19.81
N SER A 86 17.32 7.45 18.86
CA SER A 86 18.27 6.45 18.37
C SER A 86 19.24 6.00 19.47
N ARG A 87 19.49 4.69 19.54
CA ARG A 87 20.39 4.08 20.52
C ARG A 87 21.21 2.97 19.91
N THR A 88 22.43 2.82 20.42
CA THR A 88 23.30 1.68 20.11
C THR A 88 22.97 0.52 21.02
N ASP A 89 22.56 -0.60 20.43
CA ASP A 89 22.29 -1.82 21.18
C ASP A 89 23.54 -2.69 21.28
N PHE A 90 24.32 -2.79 20.21
CA PHE A 90 25.51 -3.63 20.16
C PHE A 90 26.56 -3.14 19.16
N ILE A 91 27.83 -3.26 19.53
CA ILE A 91 28.99 -3.01 18.68
C ILE A 91 29.73 -4.34 18.53
N ASP A 92 29.84 -4.83 17.29
CA ASP A 92 30.52 -6.10 17.03
C ASP A 92 32.04 -5.92 17.18
N PRO A 93 32.72 -6.63 18.10
CA PRO A 93 34.16 -6.50 18.27
C PRO A 93 34.96 -7.11 17.10
N ASN A 94 34.34 -7.96 16.28
CA ASN A 94 35.00 -8.70 15.21
C ASN A 94 34.65 -8.18 13.80
N SER A 95 33.80 -7.17 13.68
CA SER A 95 33.41 -6.60 12.38
C SER A 95 33.00 -5.13 12.54
N PRO A 96 32.98 -4.31 11.46
CA PRO A 96 32.61 -2.89 11.58
C PRO A 96 31.09 -2.66 11.74
N LYS A 97 30.34 -3.70 12.15
CA LYS A 97 28.89 -3.64 12.32
C LYS A 97 28.52 -2.99 13.64
N THR A 98 27.53 -2.11 13.57
CA THR A 98 26.86 -1.54 14.74
C THR A 98 25.37 -1.86 14.63
N THR A 99 24.83 -2.54 15.63
CA THR A 99 23.38 -2.77 15.77
C THR A 99 22.77 -1.63 16.57
N CYS A 100 21.68 -1.11 16.05
CA CYS A 100 21.00 0.07 16.55
C CYS A 100 19.50 -0.18 16.65
N SER A 101 18.86 0.55 17.56
CA SER A 101 17.41 0.69 17.64
C SER A 101 17.03 2.15 17.53
N ILE A 102 15.89 2.45 16.92
CA ILE A 102 15.35 3.81 16.83
C ILE A 102 13.82 3.77 16.85
N ASP A 103 13.20 4.76 17.46
CA ASP A 103 11.75 4.82 17.54
C ASP A 103 11.23 5.44 16.24
N LEU A 104 10.59 4.59 15.44
CA LEU A 104 9.99 4.93 14.15
C LEU A 104 8.50 5.24 14.33
N THR A 105 8.08 6.38 13.80
CA THR A 105 6.68 6.66 13.50
C THR A 105 6.49 6.83 12.00
N ALA A 106 5.70 5.95 11.37
CA ALA A 106 5.29 6.10 9.98
C ALA A 106 3.86 6.64 9.91
N THR A 107 3.65 7.81 9.32
CA THR A 107 2.33 8.44 9.19
C THR A 107 1.77 8.23 7.80
N ILE A 108 0.60 7.61 7.73
CA ILE A 108 -0.17 7.46 6.50
C ILE A 108 -1.18 8.63 6.43
N PRO A 109 -1.23 9.41 5.34
CA PRO A 109 -2.27 10.41 5.16
C PRO A 109 -3.68 9.82 5.30
N SER A 110 -4.54 10.49 6.07
CA SER A 110 -5.89 10.00 6.37
C SER A 110 -6.78 9.86 5.13
N ASP A 111 -6.54 10.66 4.09
CA ASP A 111 -7.26 10.53 2.82
C ASP A 111 -6.91 9.23 2.09
N LEU A 112 -5.67 8.74 2.23
CA LEU A 112 -5.24 7.46 1.66
C LEU A 112 -5.82 6.30 2.45
N VAL A 113 -5.80 6.36 3.79
CA VAL A 113 -6.46 5.36 4.65
C VAL A 113 -7.94 5.24 4.29
N LYS A 114 -8.66 6.37 4.24
CA LYS A 114 -10.07 6.41 3.88
C LYS A 114 -10.34 5.83 2.49
N LYS A 115 -9.59 6.24 1.47
CA LYS A 115 -9.73 5.68 0.11
C LYS A 115 -9.49 4.18 0.08
N SER A 116 -8.53 3.72 0.88
CA SER A 116 -8.21 2.31 1.01
C SER A 116 -9.36 1.51 1.62
N ASP A 117 -9.92 1.98 2.74
CA ASP A 117 -11.04 1.30 3.41
C ASP A 117 -12.31 1.29 2.55
N GLU A 118 -12.60 2.39 1.85
CA GLU A 118 -13.69 2.44 0.87
C GLU A 118 -13.49 1.44 -0.27
N ALA A 119 -12.25 1.20 -0.69
CA ALA A 119 -11.92 0.21 -1.72
C ALA A 119 -11.99 -1.23 -1.18
N ARG A 120 -11.50 -1.49 0.03
CA ARG A 120 -11.54 -2.80 0.68
C ARG A 120 -12.97 -3.25 0.98
N ALA A 121 -13.81 -2.36 1.49
CA ALA A 121 -15.23 -2.65 1.72
C ALA A 121 -15.98 -3.05 0.43
N LYS A 122 -15.56 -2.55 -0.73
CA LYS A 122 -16.14 -2.89 -2.03
C LYS A 122 -15.81 -4.30 -2.51
N VAL A 123 -14.75 -4.90 -1.98
CA VAL A 123 -14.29 -6.25 -2.32
C VAL A 123 -14.31 -7.19 -1.12
N ASP A 124 -15.03 -6.83 -0.07
CA ASP A 124 -15.22 -7.61 1.16
C ASP A 124 -13.90 -8.01 1.84
N VAL A 125 -12.97 -7.06 1.90
CA VAL A 125 -11.70 -7.18 2.61
C VAL A 125 -11.75 -6.29 3.85
N MET A 126 -11.14 -6.76 4.94
CA MET A 126 -11.01 -6.05 6.22
C MET A 126 -10.43 -4.63 6.09
N SER A 127 -10.72 -3.77 7.07
CA SER A 127 -10.19 -2.40 7.12
C SER A 127 -8.67 -2.33 7.33
N VAL A 128 -8.04 -1.16 7.13
CA VAL A 128 -6.62 -0.91 7.47
C VAL A 128 -6.34 -1.27 8.93
N GLU A 129 -7.21 -0.84 9.84
CA GLU A 129 -7.03 -1.04 11.28
C GLU A 129 -7.09 -2.53 11.66
N GLU A 130 -8.08 -3.24 11.14
CA GLU A 130 -8.20 -4.69 11.35
C GLU A 130 -7.03 -5.46 10.72
N HIS A 131 -6.59 -5.04 9.53
CA HIS A 131 -5.39 -5.60 8.89
C HIS A 131 -4.14 -5.37 9.74
N ALA A 132 -3.96 -4.17 10.30
CA ALA A 132 -2.85 -3.86 11.18
C ALA A 132 -2.83 -4.77 12.42
N ASN A 133 -4.01 -4.97 13.04
CA ASN A 133 -4.17 -5.88 14.17
C ASN A 133 -3.79 -7.33 13.80
N ASN A 134 -4.20 -7.81 12.63
CA ASN A 134 -3.86 -9.16 12.15
C ASN A 134 -2.36 -9.33 11.87
N LEU A 135 -1.68 -8.26 11.44
CA LEU A 135 -0.23 -8.25 11.26
C LEU A 135 0.55 -8.02 12.58
N GLY A 136 -0.14 -7.75 13.70
CA GLY A 136 0.49 -7.35 14.96
C GLY A 136 1.25 -6.02 14.86
N VAL A 137 0.82 -5.13 13.96
CA VAL A 137 1.41 -3.79 13.80
C VAL A 137 0.72 -2.83 14.76
N ASN A 138 1.50 -2.13 15.58
CA ASN A 138 0.98 -1.07 16.44
C ASN A 138 0.56 0.13 15.57
N TYR A 139 -0.74 0.25 15.33
CA TYR A 139 -1.35 1.25 14.47
C TYR A 139 -2.44 2.01 15.22
N GLU A 140 -2.30 3.34 15.29
CA GLU A 140 -3.29 4.22 15.92
C GLU A 140 -3.32 5.56 15.19
N ASN A 141 -4.50 6.12 14.94
CA ASN A 141 -4.67 7.46 14.37
C ASN A 141 -3.87 7.69 13.05
N ASN A 142 -3.86 6.69 12.17
CA ASN A 142 -3.09 6.69 10.91
C ASN A 142 -1.57 6.71 11.08
N LYS A 143 -1.07 6.33 12.26
CA LYS A 143 0.35 6.24 12.59
C LYS A 143 0.70 4.82 12.97
N ILE A 144 1.84 4.37 12.46
CA ILE A 144 2.45 3.10 12.81
C ILE A 144 3.62 3.41 13.73
N HIS A 145 3.66 2.74 14.88
CA HIS A 145 4.74 2.87 15.85
C HIS A 145 5.57 1.59 15.88
N LEU A 146 6.88 1.71 15.68
CA LEU A 146 7.80 0.57 15.66
C LEU A 146 9.12 0.98 16.32
N THR A 147 9.61 0.16 17.24
CA THR A 147 11.04 0.18 17.58
C THR A 147 11.79 -0.48 16.45
N LEU A 148 12.36 0.32 15.54
CA LEU A 148 13.05 -0.16 14.36
C LEU A 148 14.45 -0.65 14.74
N GLU A 149 14.71 -1.92 14.49
CA GLU A 149 16.04 -2.53 14.60
C GLU A 149 16.76 -2.43 13.25
N TYR A 150 18.00 -1.93 13.27
CA TYR A 150 18.82 -1.80 12.08
C TYR A 150 20.31 -2.01 12.36
N VAL A 151 21.05 -2.37 11.32
CA VAL A 151 22.50 -2.56 11.38
C VAL A 151 23.17 -1.57 10.45
N LEU A 152 24.10 -0.79 10.98
CA LEU A 152 25.00 0.07 10.22
C LEU A 152 26.31 -0.66 9.97
N GLN A 153 26.80 -0.62 8.73
CA GLN A 153 28.06 -1.24 8.35
C GLN A 153 28.79 -0.40 7.30
N PRO A 154 29.94 0.21 7.63
CA PRO A 154 30.86 0.73 6.64
C PRO A 154 31.29 -0.34 5.64
N THR A 155 31.43 0.05 4.38
CA THR A 155 32.09 -0.76 3.36
C THR A 155 33.60 -0.90 3.65
N ASP A 156 34.23 -1.93 3.10
CA ASP A 156 35.67 -2.20 3.30
C ASP A 156 36.58 -1.03 2.88
N LYS A 157 36.11 -0.20 1.94
CA LYS A 157 36.82 1.00 1.47
C LYS A 157 36.60 2.23 2.37
N GLY A 158 35.66 2.16 3.30
CA GLY A 158 35.28 3.26 4.21
C GLY A 158 34.58 4.44 3.53
N ASP A 159 34.27 4.35 2.23
CA ASP A 159 33.67 5.45 1.46
C ASP A 159 32.15 5.52 1.59
N LYS A 160 31.50 4.42 2.00
CA LYS A 160 30.05 4.32 2.18
C LYS A 160 29.69 3.54 3.44
N VAL A 161 28.51 3.84 3.96
CA VAL A 161 27.83 3.09 5.03
C VAL A 161 26.60 2.43 4.44
N LEU A 162 26.35 1.18 4.81
CA LEU A 162 25.16 0.42 4.49
C LEU A 162 24.27 0.34 5.73
N ALA A 163 22.95 0.45 5.54
CA ALA A 163 21.96 0.22 6.58
C ALA A 163 21.12 -1.01 6.21
N LEU A 164 20.94 -1.93 7.15
CA LEU A 164 20.08 -3.10 6.99
C LEU A 164 18.98 -3.06 8.05
N LEU A 165 17.74 -2.91 7.62
CA LEU A 165 16.56 -2.94 8.49
C LEU A 165 16.17 -4.39 8.80
N LYS A 166 15.72 -4.67 10.02
CA LYS A 166 15.47 -6.06 10.48
C LYS A 166 14.01 -6.43 10.64
N ASN A 167 13.19 -5.54 11.20
CA ASN A 167 11.84 -5.85 11.66
C ASN A 167 10.75 -5.00 10.98
N THR A 168 10.96 -4.63 9.71
CA THR A 168 10.06 -3.75 8.96
C THR A 168 8.99 -4.47 8.14
N SER A 169 9.07 -5.79 7.98
CA SER A 169 8.24 -6.54 7.01
C SER A 169 6.74 -6.26 7.17
N ASN A 170 6.18 -6.42 8.37
CA ASN A 170 4.74 -6.23 8.59
C ASN A 170 4.31 -4.76 8.41
N VAL A 171 5.16 -3.82 8.81
CA VAL A 171 4.93 -2.39 8.59
C VAL A 171 4.92 -2.08 7.08
N GLN A 172 5.87 -2.63 6.33
CA GLN A 172 5.94 -2.48 4.89
C GLN A 172 4.70 -3.05 4.21
N THR A 173 4.27 -4.26 4.57
CA THR A 173 3.03 -4.88 4.07
C THR A 173 1.81 -4.01 4.34
N LEU A 174 1.63 -3.54 5.57
CA LEU A 174 0.47 -2.71 5.92
C LEU A 174 0.42 -1.43 5.09
N ILE A 175 1.55 -0.73 4.96
CA ILE A 175 1.64 0.51 4.18
C ILE A 175 1.42 0.22 2.70
N SER A 176 2.10 -0.79 2.14
CA SER A 176 2.04 -1.09 0.71
C SER A 176 0.64 -1.48 0.27
N GLU A 177 -0.01 -2.41 0.99
CA GLU A 177 -1.36 -2.82 0.67
C GLU A 177 -2.36 -1.67 0.83
N THR A 178 -2.19 -0.81 1.84
CA THR A 178 -3.06 0.36 2.04
C THR A 178 -2.95 1.34 0.87
N LEU A 179 -1.73 1.60 0.40
CA LEU A 179 -1.53 2.44 -0.77
C LEU A 179 -2.08 1.80 -2.05
N THR A 180 -1.91 0.48 -2.19
CA THR A 180 -2.42 -0.28 -3.33
C THR A 180 -3.94 -0.20 -3.37
N TYR A 181 -4.66 -0.53 -2.31
CA TYR A 181 -6.13 -0.43 -2.28
C TYR A 181 -6.63 1.00 -2.51
N ALA A 182 -6.01 2.00 -1.86
CA ALA A 182 -6.34 3.41 -2.10
C ALA A 182 -6.22 3.79 -3.58
N PHE A 183 -5.22 3.24 -4.27
CA PHE A 183 -4.96 3.50 -5.67
C PHE A 183 -5.84 2.68 -6.62
N LEU A 184 -6.23 1.46 -6.24
CA LEU A 184 -7.12 0.60 -7.02
C LEU A 184 -8.59 1.01 -6.92
N LYS A 185 -8.97 1.84 -5.96
CA LYS A 185 -10.34 2.31 -5.76
C LYS A 185 -11.06 2.68 -7.07
N PRO A 186 -10.50 3.52 -7.98
CA PRO A 186 -11.21 3.89 -9.21
C PRO A 186 -11.47 2.71 -10.15
N GLN A 187 -10.59 1.71 -10.16
CA GLN A 187 -10.76 0.50 -10.99
C GLN A 187 -11.77 -0.46 -10.39
N ILE A 188 -11.75 -0.63 -9.06
CA ILE A 188 -12.74 -1.41 -8.31
C ILE A 188 -14.13 -0.83 -8.57
N GLU A 189 -14.29 0.49 -8.45
CA GLU A 189 -15.55 1.18 -8.74
C GLU A 189 -16.00 1.02 -10.19
N LYS A 190 -15.09 1.19 -11.15
CA LYS A 190 -15.39 0.97 -12.57
C LYS A 190 -15.86 -0.45 -12.85
N ASN A 191 -15.26 -1.46 -12.22
CA ASN A 191 -15.65 -2.86 -12.40
C ASN A 191 -17.02 -3.16 -11.76
N GLN A 192 -17.30 -2.61 -10.57
CA GLN A 192 -18.62 -2.71 -9.94
C GLN A 192 -19.72 -2.09 -10.81
N ILE A 193 -19.47 -0.89 -11.36
CA ILE A 193 -20.42 -0.21 -12.26
C ILE A 193 -20.68 -1.04 -13.51
N LYS A 194 -19.64 -1.56 -14.16
CA LYS A 194 -19.79 -2.45 -15.33
C LYS A 194 -20.63 -3.69 -15.02
N ASN A 195 -20.38 -4.33 -13.88
CA ASN A 195 -21.15 -5.50 -13.46
C ASN A 195 -22.62 -5.15 -13.19
N LEU A 196 -22.88 -4.00 -12.57
CA LEU A 196 -24.24 -3.50 -12.33
C LEU A 196 -24.97 -3.17 -13.63
N GLU A 197 -24.31 -2.52 -14.59
CA GLU A 197 -24.86 -2.22 -15.92
C GLU A 197 -25.13 -3.50 -16.71
N ALA A 198 -24.21 -4.48 -16.68
CA ALA A 198 -24.40 -5.78 -17.31
C ALA A 198 -25.60 -6.53 -16.69
N SER A 199 -25.73 -6.50 -15.36
CA SER A 199 -26.86 -7.09 -14.65
C SER A 199 -28.18 -6.40 -15.03
N LYS A 200 -28.22 -5.05 -15.05
CA LYS A 200 -29.39 -4.29 -15.49
C LYS A 200 -29.76 -4.59 -16.94
N ALA A 201 -28.79 -4.66 -17.84
CA ALA A 201 -29.01 -5.03 -19.23
C ALA A 201 -29.54 -6.46 -19.38
N ALA A 202 -29.08 -7.40 -18.55
CA ALA A 202 -29.60 -8.77 -18.52
C ALA A 202 -31.05 -8.83 -18.02
N VAL A 203 -31.40 -8.07 -16.97
CA VAL A 203 -32.78 -7.97 -16.48
C VAL A 203 -33.70 -7.36 -17.53
N LEU A 204 -33.28 -6.27 -18.19
CA LEU A 204 -34.06 -5.64 -19.26
C LEU A 204 -34.25 -6.60 -20.45
N ARG A 205 -33.23 -7.35 -20.83
CA ARG A 205 -33.33 -8.39 -21.87
C ARG A 205 -34.30 -9.51 -21.47
N ASN A 206 -34.23 -10.00 -20.24
CA ASN A 206 -35.16 -11.03 -19.76
C ASN A 206 -36.61 -10.51 -19.76
N ASN A 207 -36.85 -9.29 -19.27
CA ASN A 207 -38.19 -8.70 -19.27
C ASN A 207 -38.74 -8.50 -20.69
N ALA A 208 -37.91 -8.07 -21.65
CA ALA A 208 -38.30 -7.94 -23.05
C ALA A 208 -38.64 -9.30 -23.69
N ASN A 209 -37.86 -10.35 -23.36
CA ASN A 209 -38.12 -11.70 -23.83
C ASN A 209 -39.44 -12.25 -23.25
N THR A 210 -39.70 -12.03 -21.97
CA THR A 210 -40.98 -12.42 -21.33
C THR A 210 -42.16 -11.70 -21.99
N ALA A 211 -42.09 -10.38 -22.17
CA ALA A 211 -43.16 -9.63 -22.84
C ALA A 211 -43.42 -10.10 -24.28
N THR A 212 -42.37 -10.53 -25.00
CA THR A 212 -42.51 -11.10 -26.35
C THR A 212 -43.18 -12.48 -26.30
N TYR A 213 -42.85 -13.31 -25.31
CA TYR A 213 -43.46 -14.61 -25.10
C TYR A 213 -44.96 -14.48 -24.78
N ASP A 214 -45.32 -13.58 -23.86
CA ASP A 214 -46.71 -13.31 -23.48
C ASP A 214 -47.52 -12.81 -24.69
N ALA A 215 -46.98 -11.84 -25.45
CA ALA A 215 -47.64 -11.33 -26.66
C ALA A 215 -47.84 -12.41 -27.73
N ASN A 216 -46.89 -13.32 -27.91
CA ASN A 216 -47.03 -14.44 -28.84
C ASN A 216 -48.10 -15.44 -28.36
N ASN A 217 -48.17 -15.70 -27.05
CA ASN A 217 -49.15 -16.61 -26.48
C ASN A 217 -50.57 -16.04 -26.59
N ASP A 218 -50.74 -14.74 -26.33
CA ASP A 218 -52.01 -14.02 -26.52
C ASP A 218 -52.46 -14.05 -27.98
N ALA A 219 -51.53 -13.92 -28.93
CA ALA A 219 -51.82 -13.99 -30.36
C ALA A 219 -52.28 -15.40 -30.79
N ILE A 220 -51.70 -16.46 -30.23
CA ILE A 220 -52.13 -17.86 -30.47
C ILE A 220 -53.55 -18.07 -29.95
N VAL A 221 -53.83 -17.66 -28.70
CA VAL A 221 -55.17 -17.79 -28.10
C VAL A 221 -56.22 -17.03 -28.92
N ALA A 222 -55.89 -15.82 -29.40
CA ALA A 222 -56.78 -15.06 -30.26
C ALA A 222 -57.03 -15.72 -31.62
N ALA A 223 -56.00 -16.35 -32.21
CA ALA A 223 -56.12 -17.08 -33.47
C ALA A 223 -56.98 -18.34 -33.31
N ASP A 224 -56.80 -19.10 -32.23
CA ASP A 224 -57.60 -20.29 -31.93
C ASP A 224 -59.08 -19.91 -31.71
N ALA A 225 -59.35 -18.86 -30.92
CA ALA A 225 -60.71 -18.37 -30.70
C ALA A 225 -61.39 -17.88 -31.99
N ALA A 226 -60.65 -17.22 -32.89
CA ALA A 226 -61.17 -16.81 -34.19
C ALA A 226 -61.48 -18.02 -35.09
N THR A 227 -60.66 -19.06 -35.01
CA THR A 227 -60.87 -20.31 -35.76
C THR A 227 -62.11 -21.05 -35.26
N GLU A 228 -62.27 -21.19 -33.94
CA GLU A 228 -63.48 -21.78 -33.33
C GLU A 228 -64.74 -21.00 -33.70
N ALA A 229 -64.71 -19.67 -33.63
CA ALA A 229 -65.85 -18.84 -34.03
C ALA A 229 -66.23 -19.00 -35.51
N ALA A 230 -65.23 -19.19 -36.39
CA ALA A 230 -65.47 -19.44 -37.81
C ALA A 230 -66.07 -20.84 -38.06
N VAL A 231 -65.66 -21.85 -37.29
CA VAL A 231 -66.25 -23.21 -37.36
C VAL A 231 -67.71 -23.19 -36.90
N VAL A 232 -67.99 -22.55 -35.76
CA VAL A 232 -69.38 -22.41 -35.26
C VAL A 232 -70.26 -21.62 -36.24
N ALA A 233 -69.72 -20.58 -36.87
CA ALA A 233 -70.46 -19.82 -37.89
C ALA A 233 -70.68 -20.62 -39.19
N ALA A 234 -69.82 -21.58 -39.52
CA ALA A 234 -70.00 -22.45 -40.67
C ALA A 234 -71.01 -23.58 -40.38
N GLU A 235 -70.98 -24.16 -39.18
CA GLU A 235 -71.94 -25.20 -38.76
C GLU A 235 -73.36 -24.65 -38.56
N GLY A 236 -73.51 -23.40 -38.11
CA GLY A 236 -74.82 -22.74 -37.98
C GLY A 236 -75.53 -22.46 -39.30
N TYR A 237 -74.85 -22.58 -40.45
CA TYR A 237 -75.46 -22.43 -41.79
C TYR A 237 -76.00 -23.76 -42.34
N ASP A 238 -75.61 -24.90 -41.78
CA ASP A 238 -76.09 -26.22 -42.22
C ASP A 238 -77.40 -26.67 -41.52
N GLU A 239 -77.81 -26.03 -40.40
CA GLU A 239 -79.08 -26.32 -39.71
C GLU A 239 -80.30 -25.49 -40.20
N GLU A 240 -80.13 -24.56 -41.16
CA GLU A 240 -81.25 -23.74 -41.68
C GLU A 240 -81.90 -24.33 -42.95
N TYR A 241 -81.49 -25.54 -43.37
CA TYR A 241 -82.10 -26.28 -44.50
C TYR A 241 -82.35 -27.76 -44.17
N GLU A 242 -83.22 -28.06 -43.21
CA GLU A 242 -83.98 -29.34 -43.16
C GLU A 242 -85.48 -29.09 -42.91
#